data_AF-A0A925KC37-F1
#
_entry.id   AF-A0A925KC37-F1
#
_cell.length_a   1.000
_cell.length_b   1.000
_cell.length_c   1.000
_cell.angle_alpha   90.00
_cell.angle_beta   90.00
_cell.angle_gamma   90.00
#
_symmetry.space_group_name_H-M   'P 1'
#
loop_
_entity.id
_entity.type
_entity.pdbx_description
1 polymer ?
#
loop_
_entity_poly.entity_id
_entity_poly.type
_entity_poly.pdbx_seq_one_letter_code
_entity_poly.pdbx_strand_id
1 'polypeptide(L)'
;MSTVRDAQPAALAKAALRRLAQAQREPTPENYASAYAEEAGQPAPASAGGDAKAQGQAWAALIERLARNLERGGKQWTQARRKDSLQRVLSSSRSDATRLIQRLQS
;
A
#
# COMPACT_ATOMS: atom_id res chain seq x y z
N MET A 1 -18.72 33.48 11.32
CA MET A 1 -17.71 32.48 11.76
C MET A 1 -18.46 31.25 12.20
N SER A 2 -18.88 30.41 11.26
CA SER A 2 -19.78 29.29 11.55
C SER A 2 -18.99 28.06 11.99
N THR A 3 -19.47 27.51 13.09
CA THR A 3 -18.87 26.51 13.97
C THR A 3 -18.79 25.13 13.34
N VAL A 4 -17.64 24.80 12.73
CA VAL A 4 -17.26 23.41 12.38
C VAL A 4 -17.22 22.48 13.61
N ARG A 5 -17.18 23.03 14.84
CA ARG A 5 -17.03 22.27 16.08
C ARG A 5 -18.27 21.54 16.60
N ASP A 6 -19.47 21.79 16.05
CA ASP A 6 -20.73 21.15 16.50
C ASP A 6 -21.40 20.28 15.42
N ALA A 7 -20.73 20.05 14.29
CA ALA A 7 -21.30 19.22 13.23
C ALA A 7 -21.45 17.77 13.73
N GLN A 8 -22.68 17.36 14.05
CA GLN A 8 -22.98 15.98 14.42
C GLN A 8 -22.36 15.02 13.39
N PRO A 9 -21.73 13.91 13.82
CA PRO A 9 -21.02 13.00 12.92
C PRO A 9 -21.90 12.48 11.76
N ALA A 10 -23.21 12.32 12.01
CA ALA A 10 -24.18 11.95 10.98
C ALA A 10 -24.39 13.05 9.90
N ALA A 11 -24.27 14.33 10.27
CA ALA A 11 -24.38 15.44 9.31
C ALA A 11 -23.16 15.51 8.40
N LEU A 12 -21.95 15.30 8.94
CA LEU A 12 -20.72 15.18 8.17
C LEU A 12 -20.77 13.98 7.21
N ALA A 13 -21.26 12.83 7.67
CA ALA A 13 -21.49 11.65 6.85
C ALA A 13 -22.42 11.92 5.66
N LYS A 14 -23.55 12.58 5.90
CA LYS A 14 -24.51 12.94 4.86
C LYS A 14 -23.92 13.94 3.86
N ALA A 15 -23.14 14.90 4.34
CA ALA A 15 -22.48 15.87 3.48
C ALA A 15 -21.41 15.21 2.60
N ALA A 16 -20.66 14.24 3.13
CA ALA A 16 -19.71 13.43 2.38
C ALA A 16 -20.38 12.64 1.24
N LEU A 17 -21.49 11.94 1.52
CA LEU A 17 -22.26 11.22 0.49
C LEU A 17 -22.80 12.17 -0.57
N ARG A 18 -23.28 13.35 -0.16
CA ARG A 18 -23.76 14.37 -1.10
C ARG A 18 -22.65 14.85 -2.03
N ARG A 19 -21.43 15.04 -1.52
CA ARG A 19 -20.25 15.38 -2.33
C ARG A 19 -19.89 14.26 -3.30
N LEU A 20 -19.93 12.99 -2.88
CA LEU A 20 -19.66 11.86 -3.79
C LEU A 20 -20.69 11.77 -4.91
N ALA A 21 -21.96 11.97 -4.61
CA ALA A 21 -23.02 12.00 -5.61
C ALA A 21 -22.82 13.16 -6.61
N GLN A 22 -22.47 14.36 -6.12
CA GLN A 22 -22.14 15.50 -6.99
C GLN A 22 -20.91 15.24 -7.87
N ALA A 23 -19.92 14.54 -7.33
CA ALA A 23 -18.71 14.15 -8.06
C ALA A 23 -18.89 12.90 -8.94
N GLN A 24 -20.09 12.28 -8.95
CA GLN A 24 -20.38 11.01 -9.64
C GLN A 24 -19.34 9.92 -9.34
N ARG A 25 -18.77 9.94 -8.14
CA ARG A 25 -17.78 8.94 -7.69
C ARG A 25 -18.48 7.76 -7.05
N GLU A 26 -17.97 6.57 -7.32
CA GLU A 26 -18.43 5.36 -6.67
C GLU A 26 -18.30 5.53 -5.14
N PRO A 27 -19.33 5.18 -4.35
CA PRO A 27 -19.28 5.20 -2.90
C PRO A 27 -18.46 3.99 -2.40
N THR A 28 -17.21 3.91 -2.82
CA THR A 28 -16.22 3.02 -2.24
C THR A 28 -15.87 3.52 -0.84
N PRO A 29 -15.47 2.62 0.08
CA PRO A 29 -15.06 3.00 1.43
C PRO A 29 -13.98 4.09 1.44
N GLU A 30 -13.08 4.07 0.46
CA GLU A 30 -11.96 5.00 0.33
C GLU A 30 -12.41 6.40 -0.12
N ASN A 31 -13.33 6.47 -1.09
CA ASN A 31 -13.89 7.73 -1.56
C ASN A 31 -14.73 8.40 -0.46
N TYR A 32 -15.47 7.61 0.32
CA TYR A 32 -16.22 8.10 1.46
C TYR A 32 -15.33 8.64 2.57
N ALA A 33 -14.27 7.91 2.94
CA ALA A 33 -13.32 8.35 3.96
C ALA A 33 -12.66 9.69 3.60
N SER A 34 -12.34 9.88 2.31
CA SER A 34 -11.79 11.13 1.79
C SER A 34 -12.81 12.28 1.90
N ALA A 35 -14.03 12.08 1.39
CA ALA A 35 -15.07 13.10 1.40
C ALA A 35 -15.50 13.49 2.84
N TYR A 36 -15.52 12.54 3.78
CA TYR A 36 -15.81 12.80 5.19
C TYR A 36 -14.72 13.65 5.85
N ALA A 37 -13.46 13.34 5.59
CA ALA A 37 -12.34 14.10 6.15
C ALA A 37 -12.32 15.55 5.66
N GLU A 38 -12.63 15.77 4.38
CA GLU A 38 -12.78 17.12 3.81
C GLU A 38 -13.89 17.91 4.51
N GLU A 39 -15.05 17.29 4.77
CA GLU A 39 -16.15 17.96 5.49
C GLU A 39 -15.86 18.15 6.98
N ALA A 40 -15.07 17.26 7.59
CA ALA A 40 -14.61 17.37 8.97
C ALA A 40 -13.44 18.37 9.15
N GLY A 41 -12.88 18.88 8.04
CA GLY A 41 -11.67 19.73 8.07
C GLY A 41 -10.41 19.01 8.53
N GLN A 42 -10.41 17.69 8.50
CA GLN A 42 -9.29 16.84 8.90
C GLN A 42 -8.52 16.40 7.64
N PRO A 43 -7.18 16.26 7.68
CA PRO A 43 -6.46 15.56 6.62
C PRO A 43 -7.09 14.18 6.39
N ALA A 44 -7.31 13.85 5.11
CA ALA A 44 -7.86 12.56 4.70
C ALA A 44 -7.07 11.44 5.38
N PRO A 45 -7.73 10.48 6.05
CA PRO A 45 -7.04 9.33 6.59
C PRO A 45 -6.35 8.62 5.44
N ALA A 46 -5.11 8.18 5.65
CA ALA A 46 -4.44 7.29 4.72
C ALA A 46 -5.37 6.10 4.50
N SER A 47 -5.94 5.99 3.30
CA SER A 47 -6.84 4.91 2.93
C SER A 47 -6.16 3.57 3.24
N ALA A 48 -6.90 2.54 3.67
CA ALA A 48 -6.34 1.19 3.81
C ALA A 48 -5.70 0.67 2.49
N GLY A 49 -6.12 1.22 1.33
CA GLY A 49 -5.48 1.00 0.04
C GLY A 49 -4.12 1.70 -0.15
N GLY A 50 -3.83 2.73 0.63
CA GLY A 50 -2.54 3.40 0.69
C GLY A 50 -1.44 2.49 1.23
N ASP A 51 -1.74 1.74 2.30
CA ASP A 51 -0.81 0.74 2.84
C ASP A 51 -0.55 -0.38 1.85
N ALA A 52 -1.61 -0.91 1.21
CA ALA A 52 -1.48 -1.94 0.18
C ALA A 52 -0.69 -1.45 -1.05
N LYS A 53 -0.91 -0.20 -1.47
CA LYS A 53 -0.17 0.43 -2.59
C LYS A 53 1.29 0.67 -2.23
N ALA A 54 1.58 1.18 -1.04
CA ALA A 54 2.94 1.37 -0.54
C ALA A 54 3.69 0.03 -0.43
N GLN A 55 3.00 -1.01 0.06
CA GLN A 55 3.54 -2.36 0.12
C GLN A 55 3.80 -2.92 -1.29
N GLY A 56 2.89 -2.72 -2.24
CA GLY A 56 3.09 -3.09 -3.64
C GLY A 56 4.30 -2.41 -4.28
N GLN A 57 4.52 -1.12 -4.01
CA GLN A 57 5.70 -0.38 -4.47
C GLN A 57 6.99 -0.92 -3.85
N ALA A 58 6.99 -1.24 -2.55
CA ALA A 58 8.13 -1.85 -1.88
C ALA A 58 8.49 -3.21 -2.50
N TRP A 59 7.49 -4.04 -2.82
CA TRP A 59 7.68 -5.30 -3.52
C TRP A 59 8.28 -5.12 -4.91
N ALA A 60 7.76 -4.18 -5.70
CA ALA A 60 8.27 -3.90 -7.04
C ALA A 60 9.76 -3.51 -7.00
N ALA A 61 10.11 -2.56 -6.13
CA ALA A 61 11.50 -2.12 -5.96
C ALA A 61 12.43 -3.26 -5.52
N LEU A 62 11.94 -4.14 -4.66
CA LEU A 62 12.69 -5.31 -4.18
C LEU A 62 12.90 -6.34 -5.31
N ILE A 63 11.87 -6.65 -6.09
CA ILE A 63 11.94 -7.58 -7.23
C ILE A 63 12.90 -7.06 -8.29
N GLU A 64 12.79 -5.78 -8.66
CA GLU A 64 13.71 -5.16 -9.61
C GLU A 64 15.16 -5.21 -9.13
N ARG A 65 15.40 -4.95 -7.84
CA ARG A 65 16.72 -5.07 -7.24
C ARG A 65 17.26 -6.49 -7.34
N LEU A 66 16.43 -7.49 -7.06
CA LEU A 66 16.81 -8.92 -7.16
C LEU A 66 17.14 -9.32 -8.60
N ALA A 67 16.32 -8.90 -9.57
CA ALA A 67 16.57 -9.16 -10.99
C ALA A 67 17.94 -8.63 -11.41
N ARG A 68 18.22 -7.35 -11.10
CA ARG A 68 19.52 -6.72 -11.39
C ARG A 68 20.69 -7.44 -10.72
N ASN A 69 20.53 -7.91 -9.48
CA ASN A 69 21.58 -8.62 -8.75
C ASN A 69 21.83 -10.04 -9.32
N LEU A 70 20.79 -10.68 -9.83
CA LEU A 70 20.90 -11.98 -10.48
C LEU A 70 21.65 -11.86 -11.82
N GLU A 71 21.44 -10.77 -12.55
CA GLU A 71 22.11 -10.48 -13.82
C GLU A 71 23.58 -10.08 -13.63
N ARG A 72 23.90 -9.23 -12.65
CA ARG A 72 25.26 -8.69 -12.40
C ARG A 72 26.28 -9.67 -11.82
N GLY A 73 26.01 -10.97 -11.85
CA GLY A 73 26.79 -11.99 -11.17
C GLY A 73 28.31 -11.89 -11.27
N GLY A 74 28.98 -11.82 -10.11
CA GLY A 74 30.44 -11.77 -10.02
C GLY A 74 31.13 -13.15 -10.08
N LYS A 75 32.45 -13.12 -10.27
CA LYS A 75 33.36 -14.30 -10.41
C LYS A 75 33.20 -15.38 -9.32
N GLN A 76 32.74 -15.00 -8.12
CA GLN A 76 32.69 -15.88 -6.96
C GLN A 76 31.41 -16.73 -6.89
N TRP A 77 30.31 -16.33 -7.53
CA TRP A 77 29.00 -17.03 -7.43
C TRP A 77 28.36 -17.25 -8.81
N THR A 78 28.27 -18.52 -9.22
CA THR A 78 27.65 -18.91 -10.49
C THR A 78 26.16 -18.56 -10.54
N GLN A 79 25.63 -18.36 -11.75
CA GLN A 79 24.21 -18.02 -11.92
C GLN A 79 23.29 -19.15 -11.39
N ALA A 80 23.68 -20.41 -11.61
CA ALA A 80 22.97 -21.58 -11.10
C ALA A 80 22.88 -21.60 -9.57
N ARG A 81 23.99 -21.31 -8.87
CA ARG A 81 24.03 -21.30 -7.40
C ARG A 81 23.14 -20.21 -6.80
N ARG A 82 23.04 -19.05 -7.45
CA ARG A 82 22.16 -17.96 -7.03
C ARG A 82 20.69 -18.29 -7.25
N LYS A 83 20.34 -18.95 -8.36
CA LYS A 83 18.98 -19.43 -8.62
C LYS A 83 18.52 -20.47 -7.60
N ASP A 84 19.37 -21.46 -7.27
CA ASP A 84 19.08 -22.47 -6.24
C ASP A 84 18.82 -21.83 -4.86
N SER A 85 19.70 -20.91 -4.46
CA SER A 85 19.59 -20.20 -3.17
C SER A 85 18.30 -19.39 -3.08
N LEU A 86 17.95 -18.66 -4.15
CA LEU A 86 16.70 -17.89 -4.21
C LEU A 86 15.48 -18.81 -4.15
N GLN A 87 15.48 -19.93 -4.88
CA GLN A 87 14.39 -20.90 -4.80
C GLN A 87 14.23 -21.47 -3.39
N ARG A 88 15.32 -21.81 -2.69
CA ARG A 88 15.24 -22.25 -1.28
C ARG A 88 14.60 -21.21 -0.36
N VAL A 89 14.97 -19.94 -0.51
CA VAL A 89 14.40 -18.85 0.30
C VAL A 89 12.91 -18.69 0.01
N LEU A 90 12.50 -18.66 -1.26
CA LEU A 90 11.11 -18.53 -1.67
C LEU A 90 10.25 -19.73 -1.21
N SER A 91 10.77 -20.95 -1.35
CA SER A 91 10.09 -22.15 -0.86
C SER A 91 9.94 -22.15 0.66
N SER A 92 10.95 -21.63 1.38
CA SER A 92 10.94 -21.54 2.85
C SER A 92 10.00 -20.48 3.39
N SER A 93 9.52 -19.53 2.58
CA SER A 93 8.71 -18.38 3.01
C SER A 93 7.31 -18.34 2.38
N ARG A 94 6.81 -19.49 1.89
CA ARG A 94 5.56 -19.59 1.13
C ARG A 94 4.32 -19.05 1.86
N SER A 95 4.34 -19.08 3.19
CA SER A 95 3.21 -18.66 4.04
C SER A 95 3.37 -17.26 4.66
N ASP A 96 4.53 -16.60 4.50
CA ASP A 96 4.86 -15.38 5.25
C ASP A 96 5.53 -14.32 4.37
N ALA A 97 4.70 -13.49 3.72
CA ALA A 97 5.15 -12.40 2.86
C ALA A 97 6.06 -11.39 3.57
N THR A 98 5.75 -11.03 4.81
CA THR A 98 6.55 -10.08 5.61
C THR A 98 7.92 -10.66 5.96
N ARG A 99 7.98 -11.96 6.31
CA ARG A 99 9.23 -12.66 6.62
C ARG A 99 10.11 -12.81 5.37
N LEU A 100 9.50 -12.99 4.20
CA LEU A 100 10.21 -12.99 2.92
C LEU A 100 10.87 -11.64 2.64
N ILE A 101 10.13 -10.53 2.80
CA ILE A 101 10.69 -9.17 2.61
C ILE A 101 11.89 -8.95 3.53
N GLN A 102 11.75 -9.23 4.82
CA GLN A 102 12.84 -9.05 5.78
C GLN A 102 14.10 -9.84 5.40
N ARG A 103 13.95 -11.11 4.99
CA ARG A 103 15.08 -11.98 4.59
C ARG A 103 15.75 -11.58 3.28
N LEU A 104 15.01 -10.93 2.37
CA LEU A 104 15.55 -10.43 1.11
C LEU A 104 16.14 -9.02 1.25
N GLN A 105 15.86 -8.35 2.37
CA GLN A 105 16.41 -7.04 2.72
C GLN A 105 17.67 -7.13 3.59
N SER A 106 17.76 -8.13 4.48
CA SER A 106 18.95 -8.46 5.28
C SER A 106 20.08 -9.01 4.42
#